data_AF-B9TCK9-F1
#
_entry.id   AF-B9TCK9-F1
#
_cell.length_a   1.000
_cell.length_b   1.000
_cell.length_c   1.000
_cell.angle_alpha   90.00
_cell.angle_beta   90.00
_cell.angle_gamma   90.00
#
_symmetry.space_group_name_H-M   'P 1'
#
loop_
_entity.id
_entity.type
_entity.pdbx_description
1 polymer ?
#
loop_
_entity_poly.entity_id
_entity_poly.type
_entity_poly.pdbx_seq_one_letter_code
_entity_poly.pdbx_strand_id
1 'polypeptide(L)'
;MELQQPPFSAACIPFKWMRREFADDIAKGWRLDYDPAREPTEPSWLTEGGWVQNGRNQRAMLDGFFSTIKKAHSLCFFYAKQTPFSDDARRVLIAVGRVEDVGKPLQYEREGKLAEAETSYVWDVVVRHSIRAEVGEGGFLMPYAELAAAQEQGADVDWGRCLAFSPADRRSEFSYAAEHVSQDGAISALLECRLALESARDVLHQADGVARALRWIDARISELWKLRGAYPGLGAALSAFGVQHGNFLALHLAEHLNENDDPWPLVDKVMRKPASLPPTLATLVTSDLTDQWKVLKASRLELLKLLARFALTNEQATRFYIRAERYAAGLDYEDSQLLENPYLVYEGDRFSVPASDEGKLERVTLETIDRGAYPADVVSEKHPLPDQSRMSGPLDKRRVRALVIGQLEEAALSGGHSMLPEDLVVLGIRNAKLEPPCPVSEDVIDAVAEFLPFEVSRVVLKGDKPALQLHRYVVYRKLLSTQIHARVHQGRRFTFPDDWRGRLDMLLPKLDEADRDEVRAREEKAAALAELAASRFSVLVGPAGSGKTTVLQVLCQHEQIAAKGVLLLAPT
;
A
#
# COMPACT_ATOMS: atom_id res chain seq x y z
N MET A 1 -28.24 -24.80 18.95
CA MET A 1 -27.09 -25.40 18.24
C MET A 1 -25.81 -24.71 18.71
N GLU A 2 -24.82 -25.44 19.22
CA GLU A 2 -23.57 -24.85 19.75
C GLU A 2 -22.50 -24.74 18.65
N LEU A 3 -21.73 -23.65 18.65
CA LEU A 3 -20.57 -23.48 17.78
C LEU A 3 -19.45 -24.42 18.26
N GLN A 4 -19.24 -25.53 17.55
CA GLN A 4 -18.15 -26.46 17.85
C GLN A 4 -16.88 -26.05 17.12
N GLN A 5 -15.79 -25.85 17.85
CA GLN A 5 -14.46 -25.59 17.28
C GLN A 5 -13.60 -26.86 17.39
N PRO A 6 -13.58 -27.73 16.35
CA PRO A 6 -12.75 -28.93 16.35
C PRO A 6 -11.25 -28.60 16.33
N PRO A 7 -10.37 -29.56 16.69
CA PRO A 7 -8.94 -29.39 16.52
C PRO A 7 -8.57 -28.98 15.09
N PHE A 8 -7.52 -28.16 14.96
CA PHE A 8 -7.06 -27.63 13.67
C PHE A 8 -8.13 -26.83 12.93
N SER A 9 -8.82 -25.96 13.66
CA SER A 9 -9.79 -25.03 13.10
C SER A 9 -9.72 -23.67 13.77
N ALA A 10 -10.12 -22.64 13.02
CA ALA A 10 -10.23 -21.27 13.50
C ALA A 10 -11.65 -20.76 13.32
N ALA A 11 -12.12 -19.97 14.29
CA ALA A 11 -13.33 -19.17 14.14
C ALA A 11 -12.97 -17.91 13.34
N CYS A 12 -13.42 -17.83 12.09
CA CYS A 12 -13.15 -16.73 11.18
C CYS A 12 -14.31 -15.74 11.17
N ILE A 13 -14.01 -14.46 11.35
CA ILE A 13 -14.99 -13.36 11.33
C ILE A 13 -14.55 -12.32 10.29
N PRO A 14 -15.31 -12.09 9.21
CA PRO A 14 -14.96 -11.12 8.19
C PRO A 14 -15.38 -9.69 8.59
N PHE A 15 -14.70 -9.08 9.58
CA PHE A 15 -15.14 -7.81 10.16
C PHE A 15 -15.33 -6.70 9.11
N LYS A 16 -14.47 -6.60 8.09
CA LYS A 16 -14.61 -5.57 7.05
C LYS A 16 -15.96 -5.67 6.33
N TRP A 17 -16.37 -6.90 5.99
CA TRP A 17 -17.63 -7.18 5.29
C TRP A 17 -18.85 -6.89 6.16
N MET A 18 -18.71 -6.99 7.48
CA MET A 18 -19.78 -6.71 8.43
C MET A 18 -19.89 -5.23 8.80
N ARG A 19 -18.95 -4.37 8.41
CA ARG A 19 -19.05 -2.92 8.64
C ARG A 19 -19.90 -2.26 7.57
N ARG A 20 -20.93 -1.51 7.98
CA ARG A 20 -21.85 -0.82 7.07
C ARG A 20 -21.15 0.13 6.11
N GLU A 21 -20.04 0.75 6.54
CA GLU A 21 -19.24 1.65 5.71
C GLU A 21 -18.66 0.98 4.46
N PHE A 22 -18.52 -0.35 4.45
CA PHE A 22 -18.01 -1.12 3.31
C PHE A 22 -19.04 -2.09 2.73
N ALA A 23 -20.03 -2.50 3.51
CA ALA A 23 -20.93 -3.60 3.17
C ALA A 23 -21.68 -3.37 1.86
N ASP A 24 -22.16 -2.14 1.61
CA ASP A 24 -22.92 -1.80 0.41
C ASP A 24 -22.06 -1.90 -0.86
N ASP A 25 -20.85 -1.32 -0.84
CA ASP A 25 -19.93 -1.37 -1.98
C ASP A 25 -19.44 -2.80 -2.26
N ILE A 26 -19.12 -3.56 -1.20
CA ILE A 26 -18.78 -4.98 -1.32
C ILE A 26 -19.97 -5.74 -1.92
N ALA A 27 -21.17 -5.60 -1.36
CA ALA A 27 -22.34 -6.31 -1.85
C ALA A 27 -22.66 -5.99 -3.31
N LYS A 28 -22.55 -4.73 -3.73
CA LYS A 28 -22.68 -4.32 -5.13
C LYS A 28 -21.62 -4.97 -6.01
N GLY A 29 -20.36 -4.99 -5.59
CA GLY A 29 -19.27 -5.62 -6.32
C GLY A 29 -19.50 -7.12 -6.55
N TRP A 30 -20.07 -7.81 -5.57
CA TRP A 30 -20.28 -9.25 -5.55
C TRP A 30 -21.70 -9.71 -5.88
N ARG A 31 -22.64 -8.77 -6.13
CA ARG A 31 -24.08 -9.02 -6.36
C ARG A 31 -24.73 -9.86 -5.26
N LEU A 32 -24.42 -9.52 -4.01
CA LEU A 32 -25.02 -10.15 -2.84
C LEU A 32 -26.44 -9.62 -2.62
N ASP A 33 -27.32 -10.44 -2.05
CA ASP A 33 -28.67 -10.04 -1.61
C ASP A 33 -28.60 -9.20 -0.32
N TYR A 34 -27.88 -8.09 -0.38
CA TYR A 34 -27.77 -7.09 0.67
C TYR A 34 -28.61 -5.88 0.28
N ASP A 35 -29.40 -5.38 1.23
CA ASP A 35 -30.24 -4.21 1.03
C ASP A 35 -30.17 -3.32 2.27
N PRO A 36 -29.60 -2.10 2.17
CA PRO A 36 -29.55 -1.14 3.27
C PRO A 36 -30.92 -0.84 3.89
N ALA A 37 -32.02 -0.93 3.12
CA ALA A 37 -33.36 -0.66 3.63
C ALA A 37 -33.87 -1.72 4.62
N ARG A 38 -33.22 -2.89 4.69
CA ARG A 38 -33.53 -3.96 5.67
C ARG A 38 -32.92 -3.68 7.04
N GLU A 39 -31.95 -2.76 7.13
CA GLU A 39 -31.29 -2.47 8.39
C GLU A 39 -32.25 -1.84 9.40
N PRO A 40 -32.24 -2.29 10.67
CA PRO A 40 -33.13 -1.76 11.69
C PRO A 40 -32.80 -0.30 12.01
N THR A 41 -33.84 0.53 12.05
CA THR A 41 -33.72 1.95 12.40
C THR A 41 -34.05 2.26 13.86
N GLU A 42 -34.62 1.30 14.58
CA GLU A 42 -34.99 1.44 15.98
C GLU A 42 -34.44 0.29 16.82
N PRO A 43 -33.89 0.58 18.02
CA PRO A 43 -33.61 1.91 18.59
C PRO A 43 -32.51 2.70 17.84
N SER A 44 -32.44 4.03 18.04
CA SER A 44 -31.56 4.93 17.26
C SER A 44 -30.08 4.54 17.27
N TRP A 45 -29.57 3.94 18.35
CA TRP A 45 -28.19 3.46 18.38
C TRP A 45 -27.89 2.36 17.36
N LEU A 46 -28.90 1.65 16.84
CA LEU A 46 -28.72 0.72 15.72
C LEU A 46 -28.49 1.45 14.41
N THR A 47 -29.00 2.67 14.21
CA THR A 47 -28.65 3.50 13.03
C THR A 47 -27.25 4.08 13.14
N GLU A 48 -26.84 4.47 14.34
CA GLU A 48 -25.50 4.98 14.64
C GLU A 48 -24.45 3.85 14.69
N GLY A 49 -24.89 2.61 14.85
CA GLY A 49 -24.04 1.42 14.85
C GLY A 49 -23.42 1.17 13.47
N GLY A 50 -22.08 1.08 13.43
CA GLY A 50 -21.32 0.84 12.20
C GLY A 50 -21.37 -0.59 11.64
N TRP A 51 -22.23 -1.46 12.16
CA TRP A 51 -22.28 -2.91 11.85
C TRP A 51 -23.59 -3.33 11.21
N VAL A 52 -23.54 -4.28 10.28
CA VAL A 52 -24.71 -4.91 9.65
C VAL A 52 -25.48 -5.72 10.71
N GLN A 53 -26.78 -5.45 10.87
CA GLN A 53 -27.60 -6.01 11.94
C GLN A 53 -28.63 -7.01 11.43
N ASN A 54 -29.19 -6.75 10.24
CA ASN A 54 -30.29 -7.53 9.68
C ASN A 54 -29.84 -8.96 9.33
N GLY A 55 -30.58 -9.98 9.77
CA GLY A 55 -30.20 -11.38 9.55
C GLY A 55 -30.01 -11.79 8.09
N ARG A 56 -30.82 -11.28 7.14
CA ARG A 56 -30.65 -11.58 5.71
C ARG A 56 -29.40 -10.92 5.15
N ASN A 57 -29.16 -9.66 5.51
CA ASN A 57 -27.95 -8.95 5.11
C ASN A 57 -26.71 -9.65 5.68
N GLN A 58 -26.71 -10.02 6.96
CA GLN A 58 -25.61 -10.75 7.58
C GLN A 58 -25.35 -12.07 6.87
N ARG A 59 -26.40 -12.85 6.58
CA ARG A 59 -26.28 -14.09 5.82
C ARG A 59 -25.69 -13.85 4.43
N ALA A 60 -26.18 -12.87 3.70
CA ALA A 60 -25.68 -12.55 2.35
C ALA A 60 -24.19 -12.21 2.37
N MET A 61 -23.73 -11.43 3.35
CA MET A 61 -22.31 -11.11 3.52
C MET A 61 -21.47 -12.32 3.92
N LEU A 62 -21.94 -13.14 4.86
CA LEU A 62 -21.22 -14.33 5.33
C LEU A 62 -21.16 -15.40 4.24
N ASP A 63 -22.29 -15.77 3.62
CA ASP A 63 -22.34 -16.72 2.52
C ASP A 63 -21.49 -16.21 1.34
N GLY A 64 -21.57 -14.91 1.02
CA GLY A 64 -20.74 -14.27 0.00
C GLY A 64 -19.25 -14.43 0.27
N PHE A 65 -18.78 -14.07 1.47
CA PHE A 65 -17.37 -14.17 1.85
C PHE A 65 -16.85 -15.62 1.76
N PHE A 66 -17.55 -16.56 2.38
CA PHE A 66 -17.08 -17.95 2.53
C PHE A 66 -17.27 -18.80 1.27
N SER A 67 -18.19 -18.43 0.36
CA SER A 67 -18.46 -19.18 -0.88
C SER A 67 -17.28 -19.25 -1.84
N THR A 68 -16.35 -18.30 -1.75
CA THR A 68 -15.16 -18.21 -2.62
C THR A 68 -14.06 -19.20 -2.24
N ILE A 69 -14.12 -19.76 -1.02
CA ILE A 69 -13.09 -20.62 -0.47
C ILE A 69 -13.29 -22.05 -1.01
N LYS A 70 -12.30 -22.53 -1.76
CA LYS A 70 -12.30 -23.86 -2.37
C LYS A 70 -11.54 -24.84 -1.47
N LYS A 71 -12.25 -25.86 -0.98
CA LYS A 71 -11.67 -26.93 -0.14
C LYS A 71 -10.44 -27.55 -0.81
N ALA A 72 -9.39 -27.78 -0.03
CA ALA A 72 -8.08 -28.30 -0.43
C ALA A 72 -7.28 -27.47 -1.45
N HIS A 73 -7.83 -26.39 -1.99
CA HIS A 73 -7.19 -25.51 -2.96
C HIS A 73 -6.83 -24.13 -2.38
N SER A 74 -7.72 -23.54 -1.58
CA SER A 74 -7.48 -22.25 -0.95
C SER A 74 -6.44 -22.37 0.16
N LEU A 75 -5.57 -21.36 0.26
CA LEU A 75 -4.62 -21.21 1.36
C LEU A 75 -5.22 -20.38 2.49
N CYS A 76 -4.78 -20.65 3.72
CA CYS A 76 -5.07 -19.84 4.90
C CYS A 76 -3.75 -19.38 5.53
N PHE A 77 -3.68 -18.08 5.83
CA PHE A 77 -2.52 -17.44 6.46
C PHE A 77 -2.90 -17.00 7.87
N PHE A 78 -2.18 -17.49 8.87
CA PHE A 78 -2.37 -17.09 10.26
C PHE A 78 -1.34 -16.04 10.62
N TYR A 79 -1.77 -15.00 11.33
CA TYR A 79 -0.91 -13.90 11.70
C TYR A 79 -1.12 -13.42 13.14
N ALA A 80 -0.07 -12.90 13.75
CA ALA A 80 -0.10 -12.14 14.99
C ALA A 80 -0.15 -10.64 14.70
N LYS A 81 -0.91 -9.90 15.52
CA LYS A 81 -0.94 -8.44 15.46
C LYS A 81 0.37 -7.81 15.95
N GLN A 82 0.96 -8.42 16.98
CA GLN A 82 2.19 -8.01 17.65
C GLN A 82 2.90 -9.26 18.16
N THR A 83 4.22 -9.19 18.29
CA THR A 83 5.04 -10.26 18.86
C THR A 83 6.00 -9.65 19.86
N PRO A 84 6.51 -10.40 20.86
CA PRO A 84 7.49 -9.89 21.81
C PRO A 84 8.89 -9.69 21.18
N PHE A 85 9.07 -10.03 19.90
CA PHE A 85 10.37 -10.08 19.23
C PHE A 85 10.64 -8.89 18.29
N SER A 86 9.65 -8.01 18.07
CA SER A 86 9.79 -6.84 17.19
C SER A 86 8.76 -5.75 17.50
N ASP A 87 9.20 -4.49 17.40
CA ASP A 87 8.35 -3.29 17.48
C ASP A 87 7.78 -2.87 16.11
N ASP A 88 8.03 -3.64 15.04
CA ASP A 88 7.47 -3.38 13.72
C ASP A 88 5.93 -3.45 13.75
N ALA A 89 5.27 -2.45 13.15
CA ALA A 89 3.82 -2.34 13.17
C ALA A 89 3.10 -3.33 12.21
N ARG A 90 3.85 -3.98 11.30
CA ARG A 90 3.33 -4.99 10.37
C ARG A 90 2.91 -6.25 11.12
N ARG A 91 2.01 -7.04 10.51
CA ARG A 91 1.59 -8.32 11.10
C ARG A 91 2.69 -9.35 10.91
N VAL A 92 2.83 -10.27 11.84
CA VAL A 92 3.77 -11.38 11.71
C VAL A 92 3.01 -12.62 11.30
N LEU A 93 3.35 -13.19 10.15
CA LEU A 93 2.83 -14.47 9.68
C LEU A 93 3.39 -15.58 10.58
N ILE A 94 2.51 -16.42 11.13
CA ILE A 94 2.87 -17.50 12.05
C ILE A 94 2.72 -18.87 11.39
N ALA A 95 1.78 -19.01 10.46
CA ALA A 95 1.49 -20.29 9.84
C ALA A 95 0.84 -20.11 8.48
N VAL A 96 1.08 -21.07 7.60
CA VAL A 96 0.38 -21.15 6.31
C VAL A 96 -0.05 -22.59 6.08
N GLY A 97 -1.27 -22.79 5.60
CA GLY A 97 -1.78 -24.10 5.21
C GLY A 97 -2.90 -24.03 4.20
N ARG A 98 -3.54 -25.16 3.96
CA ARG A 98 -4.71 -25.31 3.10
C ARG A 98 -5.97 -25.32 3.94
N VAL A 99 -7.04 -24.74 3.39
CA VAL A 99 -8.38 -24.88 3.94
C VAL A 99 -8.92 -26.27 3.62
N GLU A 100 -9.23 -27.05 4.65
CA GLU A 100 -9.78 -28.40 4.51
C GLU A 100 -11.31 -28.36 4.41
N ASP A 101 -11.95 -27.49 5.20
CA ASP A 101 -13.40 -27.38 5.27
C ASP A 101 -13.83 -26.00 5.76
N VAL A 102 -15.03 -25.59 5.38
CA VAL A 102 -15.66 -24.33 5.79
C VAL A 102 -17.04 -24.65 6.34
N GLY A 103 -17.29 -24.24 7.59
CA GLY A 103 -18.56 -24.38 8.25
C GLY A 103 -19.65 -23.52 7.63
N LYS A 104 -20.88 -23.67 8.12
CA LYS A 104 -22.00 -22.82 7.73
C LYS A 104 -22.24 -21.75 8.81
N PRO A 105 -22.62 -20.52 8.43
CA PRO A 105 -23.08 -19.52 9.39
C PRO A 105 -24.21 -20.07 10.27
N LEU A 106 -24.11 -19.87 11.58
CA LEU A 106 -25.13 -20.34 12.54
C LEU A 106 -26.06 -19.17 12.88
N GLN A 107 -27.36 -19.38 12.77
CA GLN A 107 -28.35 -18.37 13.17
C GLN A 107 -28.59 -18.45 14.68
N TYR A 108 -28.78 -17.30 15.35
CA TYR A 108 -29.11 -17.30 16.78
C TYR A 108 -30.46 -17.98 17.03
N GLU A 109 -30.50 -18.85 18.03
CA GLU A 109 -31.73 -19.42 18.57
C GLU A 109 -32.29 -18.51 19.67
N ARG A 110 -33.62 -18.36 19.73
CA ARG A 110 -34.30 -17.60 20.78
C ARG A 110 -35.24 -18.54 21.54
N GLU A 111 -35.23 -18.44 22.86
CA GLU A 111 -36.05 -19.32 23.70
C GLU A 111 -37.53 -19.17 23.34
N GLY A 112 -38.19 -20.30 23.04
CA GLY A 112 -39.61 -20.34 22.69
C GLY A 112 -39.99 -19.80 21.30
N LYS A 113 -39.05 -19.49 20.41
CA LYS A 113 -39.33 -19.01 19.04
C LYS A 113 -38.42 -19.68 18.01
N LEU A 114 -39.00 -20.10 16.88
CA LEU A 114 -38.22 -20.52 15.72
C LEU A 114 -37.46 -19.32 15.15
N ALA A 115 -36.25 -19.55 14.64
CA ALA A 115 -35.46 -18.49 14.02
C ALA A 115 -36.17 -17.97 12.75
N GLU A 116 -36.53 -16.68 12.76
CA GLU A 116 -37.09 -15.99 11.60
C GLU A 116 -35.97 -15.56 10.64
N ALA A 117 -36.31 -15.25 9.39
CA ALA A 117 -35.34 -14.84 8.37
C ALA A 117 -34.50 -13.60 8.76
N GLU A 118 -35.05 -12.71 9.59
CA GLU A 118 -34.37 -11.50 10.08
C GLU A 118 -33.49 -11.73 11.31
N THR A 119 -33.52 -12.93 11.89
CA THR A 119 -32.74 -13.23 13.09
C THR A 119 -31.25 -13.18 12.75
N SER A 120 -30.47 -12.45 13.55
CA SER A 120 -29.04 -12.30 13.35
C SER A 120 -28.29 -13.64 13.40
N TYR A 121 -27.10 -13.64 12.81
CA TYR A 121 -26.19 -14.78 12.75
C TYR A 121 -25.04 -14.59 13.74
N VAL A 122 -24.52 -15.70 14.23
CA VAL A 122 -23.17 -15.78 14.77
C VAL A 122 -22.21 -15.56 13.59
N TRP A 123 -21.35 -14.55 13.69
CA TRP A 123 -20.44 -14.20 12.59
C TRP A 123 -19.25 -15.15 12.49
N ASP A 124 -18.91 -15.83 13.58
CA ASP A 124 -17.89 -16.87 13.65
C ASP A 124 -18.27 -18.06 12.75
N VAL A 125 -17.53 -18.21 11.65
CA VAL A 125 -17.60 -19.39 10.80
C VAL A 125 -16.32 -20.20 10.99
N VAL A 126 -16.49 -21.46 11.37
CA VAL A 126 -15.37 -22.37 11.62
C VAL A 126 -14.73 -22.79 10.31
N VAL A 127 -13.44 -22.53 10.16
CA VAL A 127 -12.63 -22.95 9.02
C VAL A 127 -11.59 -23.95 9.51
N ARG A 128 -11.61 -25.17 8.95
CA ARG A 128 -10.64 -26.23 9.25
C ARG A 128 -9.42 -26.09 8.34
N HIS A 129 -8.24 -26.36 8.90
CA HIS A 129 -6.98 -26.17 8.20
C HIS A 129 -6.02 -27.35 8.39
N SER A 130 -5.09 -27.47 7.45
CA SER A 130 -4.12 -28.56 7.39
C SER A 130 -2.83 -28.32 8.19
N ILE A 131 -2.68 -27.16 8.85
CA ILE A 131 -1.49 -26.82 9.64
C ILE A 131 -1.33 -27.81 10.81
N ARG A 132 -0.10 -28.32 11.02
CA ARG A 132 0.30 -29.23 12.10
C ARG A 132 1.60 -28.75 12.75
N ALA A 133 1.92 -29.30 13.93
CA ALA A 133 3.16 -29.02 14.65
C ALA A 133 4.39 -29.41 13.80
N GLU A 134 4.35 -30.59 13.20
CA GLU A 134 5.33 -30.98 12.19
C GLU A 134 4.93 -30.47 10.81
N VAL A 135 5.94 -30.07 10.03
CA VAL A 135 5.73 -29.66 8.64
C VAL A 135 5.24 -30.86 7.83
N GLY A 136 3.98 -30.79 7.39
CA GLY A 136 3.33 -31.81 6.59
C GLY A 136 3.05 -31.35 5.16
N GLU A 137 2.40 -32.19 4.38
CA GLU A 137 2.05 -31.88 2.97
C GLU A 137 1.04 -30.73 2.84
N GLY A 138 0.30 -30.44 3.91
CA GLY A 138 -0.77 -29.46 3.91
C GLY A 138 -0.36 -28.04 4.31
N GLY A 139 0.79 -27.83 4.95
CA GLY A 139 1.18 -26.53 5.49
C GLY A 139 2.30 -26.62 6.53
N PHE A 140 2.63 -25.47 7.14
CA PHE A 140 3.71 -25.34 8.11
C PHE A 140 3.43 -24.25 9.16
N LEU A 141 4.13 -24.37 10.29
CA LEU A 141 4.31 -23.30 11.29
C LEU A 141 5.68 -22.67 11.09
N MET A 142 5.76 -21.36 11.31
CA MET A 142 7.04 -20.66 11.40
C MET A 142 7.76 -21.11 12.69
N PRO A 143 9.09 -21.34 12.65
CA PRO A 143 9.83 -21.97 13.75
C PRO A 143 10.19 -20.98 14.87
N TYR A 144 9.26 -20.11 15.26
CA TYR A 144 9.51 -19.04 16.24
C TYR A 144 9.75 -19.60 17.64
N ALA A 145 9.09 -20.71 18.00
CA ALA A 145 9.31 -21.36 19.28
C ALA A 145 10.71 -21.98 19.36
N GLU A 146 11.16 -22.63 18.29
CA GLU A 146 12.50 -23.20 18.18
C GLU A 146 13.58 -22.12 18.20
N LEU A 147 13.35 -20.99 17.51
CA LEU A 147 14.25 -19.84 17.54
C LEU A 147 14.34 -19.21 18.94
N ALA A 148 13.22 -19.06 19.64
CA ALA A 148 13.21 -18.56 21.01
C ALA A 148 13.98 -19.50 21.95
N ALA A 149 13.77 -20.81 21.83
CA ALA A 149 14.50 -21.81 22.61
C ALA A 149 16.01 -21.81 22.30
N ALA A 150 16.38 -21.64 21.02
CA ALA A 150 17.79 -21.51 20.62
C ALA A 150 18.43 -20.24 21.21
N GLN A 151 17.70 -19.11 21.22
CA GLN A 151 18.15 -17.87 21.85
C GLN A 151 18.33 -18.03 23.37
N GLU A 152 17.40 -18.70 24.05
CA GLU A 152 17.53 -19.03 25.47
C GLU A 152 18.77 -19.91 25.76
N GLN A 153 19.19 -20.72 24.78
CA GLN A 153 20.40 -21.53 24.82
C GLN A 153 21.67 -20.77 24.37
N GLY A 154 21.55 -19.49 24.04
CA GLY A 154 22.68 -18.60 23.71
C GLY A 154 22.95 -18.40 22.22
N ALA A 155 22.07 -18.87 21.33
CA ALA A 155 22.17 -18.53 19.91
C ALA A 155 21.88 -17.04 19.67
N ASP A 156 22.62 -16.42 18.76
CA ASP A 156 22.33 -15.06 18.31
C ASP A 156 21.23 -15.10 17.23
N VAL A 157 20.07 -14.55 17.54
CA VAL A 157 18.89 -14.58 16.67
C VAL A 157 18.57 -13.16 16.21
N ASP A 158 18.79 -12.91 14.92
CA ASP A 158 18.30 -11.69 14.26
C ASP A 158 16.81 -11.83 13.96
N TRP A 159 15.97 -11.44 14.93
CA TRP A 159 14.51 -11.46 14.79
C TRP A 159 14.00 -10.59 13.65
N GLY A 160 14.70 -9.51 13.29
CA GLY A 160 14.32 -8.67 12.15
C GLY A 160 14.34 -9.45 10.83
N ARG A 161 15.23 -10.43 10.71
CA ARG A 161 15.33 -11.34 9.55
C ARG A 161 14.54 -12.62 9.71
N CYS A 162 14.42 -13.13 10.94
CA CYS A 162 13.75 -14.41 11.21
C CYS A 162 12.22 -14.31 11.30
N LEU A 163 11.65 -13.11 11.44
CA LEU A 163 10.20 -12.90 11.41
C LEU A 163 9.68 -12.70 9.98
N ALA A 164 8.65 -13.45 9.61
CA ALA A 164 7.93 -13.24 8.37
C ALA A 164 6.86 -12.17 8.56
N PHE A 165 7.07 -10.97 8.00
CA PHE A 165 6.07 -9.90 8.07
C PHE A 165 5.04 -10.03 6.95
N SER A 166 3.80 -9.59 7.21
CA SER A 166 2.82 -9.42 6.14
C SER A 166 3.32 -8.38 5.13
N PRO A 167 3.06 -8.56 3.82
CA PRO A 167 3.49 -7.62 2.79
C PRO A 167 3.02 -6.20 3.09
N ALA A 168 3.93 -5.23 2.99
CA ALA A 168 3.66 -3.84 3.39
C ALA A 168 2.56 -3.20 2.52
N ASP A 169 2.50 -3.55 1.23
CA ASP A 169 1.51 -3.12 0.25
C ASP A 169 0.14 -3.79 0.43
N ARG A 170 0.02 -4.80 1.30
CA ARG A 170 -1.20 -5.63 1.45
C ARG A 170 -1.75 -5.64 2.87
N ARG A 171 -1.50 -4.59 3.65
CA ARG A 171 -1.91 -4.51 5.07
C ARG A 171 -3.42 -4.75 5.28
N SER A 172 -4.26 -4.34 4.33
CA SER A 172 -5.71 -4.54 4.37
C SER A 172 -6.12 -6.02 4.33
N GLU A 173 -5.38 -6.85 3.58
CA GLU A 173 -5.60 -8.31 3.47
C GLU A 173 -5.19 -9.06 4.75
N PHE A 174 -4.30 -8.48 5.56
CA PHE A 174 -3.87 -9.01 6.86
C PHE A 174 -4.44 -8.19 8.04
N SER A 175 -5.66 -7.69 7.86
CA SER A 175 -6.40 -6.95 8.86
C SER A 175 -7.80 -7.55 9.04
N TYR A 176 -8.60 -7.02 9.97
CA TYR A 176 -10.02 -7.38 10.12
C TYR A 176 -10.33 -8.83 10.54
N ALA A 177 -9.41 -9.49 11.24
CA ALA A 177 -9.52 -10.85 11.77
C ALA A 177 -9.55 -11.95 10.70
N ALA A 178 -10.47 -11.88 9.73
CA ALA A 178 -10.44 -12.67 8.51
C ALA A 178 -10.72 -11.78 7.30
N GLU A 179 -9.93 -11.93 6.24
CA GLU A 179 -10.11 -11.25 4.97
C GLU A 179 -9.59 -12.14 3.84
N HIS A 180 -10.06 -11.92 2.61
CA HIS A 180 -9.48 -12.58 1.44
C HIS A 180 -8.08 -12.05 1.15
N VAL A 181 -7.16 -12.98 0.90
CA VAL A 181 -5.81 -12.67 0.42
C VAL A 181 -5.78 -12.92 -1.09
N SER A 182 -5.35 -11.92 -1.85
CA SER A 182 -5.22 -12.04 -3.31
C SER A 182 -4.12 -13.01 -3.68
N GLN A 183 -4.05 -13.47 -4.93
CA GLN A 183 -2.96 -14.33 -5.39
C GLN A 183 -1.60 -13.60 -5.25
N ASP A 184 -1.53 -12.31 -5.60
CA ASP A 184 -0.33 -11.48 -5.42
C ASP A 184 0.02 -11.32 -3.94
N GLY A 185 -0.98 -11.10 -3.08
CA GLY A 185 -0.80 -11.04 -1.63
C GLY A 185 -0.29 -12.36 -1.05
N ALA A 186 -0.82 -13.49 -1.52
CA ALA A 186 -0.41 -14.83 -1.10
C ALA A 186 1.02 -15.16 -1.56
N ILE A 187 1.39 -14.82 -2.80
CA ILE A 187 2.77 -14.97 -3.30
C ILE A 187 3.72 -14.13 -2.44
N SER A 188 3.37 -12.86 -2.19
CA SER A 188 4.18 -11.96 -1.37
C SER A 188 4.37 -12.49 0.05
N ALA A 189 3.28 -12.93 0.70
CA ALA A 189 3.32 -13.50 2.04
C ALA A 189 4.17 -14.78 2.11
N LEU A 190 4.09 -15.64 1.08
CA LEU A 190 4.92 -16.84 1.00
C LEU A 190 6.41 -16.51 0.79
N LEU A 191 6.74 -15.48 0.00
CA LEU A 191 8.11 -14.99 -0.16
C LEU A 191 8.67 -14.42 1.16
N GLU A 192 7.84 -13.71 1.93
CA GLU A 192 8.17 -13.27 3.28
C GLU A 192 8.46 -14.45 4.21
N CYS A 193 7.61 -15.48 4.21
CA CYS A 193 7.85 -16.72 4.96
C CYS A 193 9.13 -17.42 4.52
N ARG A 194 9.40 -17.50 3.20
CA ARG A 194 10.58 -18.15 2.65
C ARG A 194 11.87 -17.53 3.19
N LEU A 195 11.98 -16.21 3.15
CA LEU A 195 13.19 -15.51 3.58
C LEU A 195 13.41 -15.58 5.10
N ALA A 196 12.34 -15.52 5.87
CA ALA A 196 12.38 -15.74 7.29
C ALA A 196 12.84 -17.18 7.63
N LEU A 197 12.36 -18.18 6.90
CA LEU A 197 12.79 -19.58 7.03
C LEU A 197 14.25 -19.79 6.59
N GLU A 198 14.69 -19.14 5.51
CA GLU A 198 16.08 -19.17 5.07
C GLU A 198 17.01 -18.58 6.14
N SER A 199 16.63 -17.47 6.76
CA SER A 199 17.37 -16.86 7.87
C SER A 199 17.35 -17.74 9.14
N ALA A 200 16.19 -18.33 9.45
CA ALA A 200 16.05 -19.25 10.59
C ALA A 200 16.91 -20.52 10.42
N ARG A 201 17.12 -20.98 9.18
CA ARG A 201 17.97 -22.14 8.88
C ARG A 201 19.41 -21.92 9.34
N ASP A 202 19.91 -20.69 9.26
CA ASP A 202 21.27 -20.33 9.65
C ASP A 202 21.48 -20.44 11.17
N VAL A 203 20.42 -20.27 11.95
CA VAL A 203 20.41 -20.41 13.42
C VAL A 203 20.14 -21.85 13.84
N LEU A 204 19.16 -22.52 13.20
CA LEU A 204 18.64 -23.80 13.68
C LEU A 204 19.44 -25.03 13.22
N HIS A 205 20.42 -24.87 12.33
CA HIS A 205 21.45 -25.82 11.82
C HIS A 205 21.00 -27.23 11.33
N GLN A 206 19.95 -27.85 11.88
CA GLN A 206 19.37 -29.15 11.50
C GLN A 206 17.84 -29.16 11.70
N ALA A 207 17.13 -28.39 10.88
CA ALA A 207 15.66 -28.42 10.87
C ALA A 207 15.13 -28.98 9.55
N ASP A 208 14.96 -30.30 9.47
CA ASP A 208 14.22 -30.95 8.36
C ASP A 208 12.84 -30.31 8.13
N GLY A 209 12.24 -29.74 9.18
CA GLY A 209 11.04 -28.91 9.12
C GLY A 209 11.21 -27.67 8.22
N VAL A 210 12.28 -26.89 8.40
CA VAL A 210 12.55 -25.68 7.59
C VAL A 210 12.74 -26.04 6.12
N ALA A 211 13.53 -27.08 5.83
CA ALA A 211 13.74 -27.52 4.44
C ALA A 211 12.44 -28.02 3.78
N ARG A 212 11.57 -28.72 4.54
CA ARG A 212 10.24 -29.13 4.05
C ARG A 212 9.33 -27.92 3.80
N ALA A 213 9.34 -26.93 4.69
CA ALA A 213 8.53 -25.73 4.56
C ALA A 213 8.93 -24.91 3.32
N LEU A 214 10.24 -24.76 3.08
CA LEU A 214 10.75 -24.10 1.87
C LEU A 214 10.27 -24.79 0.58
N ARG A 215 10.40 -26.13 0.49
CA ARG A 215 9.89 -26.89 -0.66
C ARG A 215 8.38 -26.76 -0.83
N TRP A 216 7.64 -26.73 0.28
CA TRP A 216 6.20 -26.53 0.25
C TRP A 216 5.85 -25.14 -0.29
N ILE A 217 6.55 -24.10 0.16
CA ILE A 217 6.38 -22.72 -0.32
C ILE A 217 6.64 -22.64 -1.82
N ASP A 218 7.76 -23.16 -2.32
CA ASP A 218 8.11 -23.09 -3.74
C ASP A 218 7.03 -23.74 -4.63
N ALA A 219 6.49 -24.90 -4.19
CA ALA A 219 5.39 -25.57 -4.89
C ALA A 219 4.11 -24.72 -4.90
N ARG A 220 3.78 -24.05 -3.79
CA ARG A 220 2.60 -23.18 -3.70
C ARG A 220 2.75 -21.87 -4.46
N ILE A 221 3.91 -21.24 -4.44
CA ILE A 221 4.21 -20.05 -5.27
C ILE A 221 4.03 -20.41 -6.74
N SER A 222 4.55 -21.56 -7.18
CA SER A 222 4.37 -22.05 -8.56
C SER A 222 2.90 -22.26 -8.93
N GLU A 223 2.09 -22.83 -8.03
CA GLU A 223 0.64 -22.98 -8.22
C GLU A 223 -0.08 -21.63 -8.25
N LEU A 224 0.26 -20.71 -7.34
CA LEU A 224 -0.35 -19.38 -7.27
C LEU A 224 -0.05 -18.55 -8.51
N TRP A 225 1.15 -18.65 -9.09
CA TRP A 225 1.48 -17.99 -10.36
C TRP A 225 0.62 -18.52 -11.52
N LYS A 226 0.32 -19.82 -11.56
CA LYS A 226 -0.60 -20.40 -12.55
C LYS A 226 -2.04 -19.93 -12.33
N LEU A 227 -2.48 -19.88 -11.07
CA LEU A 227 -3.82 -19.44 -10.70
C LEU A 227 -4.02 -17.93 -10.93
N ARG A 228 -2.98 -17.13 -10.70
CA ARG A 228 -2.92 -15.70 -11.03
C ARG A 228 -3.21 -15.47 -12.51
N GLY A 229 -2.72 -16.39 -13.34
CA GLY A 229 -2.90 -16.33 -14.77
C GLY A 229 -2.25 -15.09 -15.39
N ALA A 230 -2.59 -14.86 -16.65
CA ALA A 230 -1.99 -13.80 -17.44
C ALA A 230 -2.59 -12.41 -17.17
N TYR A 231 -3.83 -12.32 -16.69
CA TYR A 231 -4.57 -11.07 -16.59
C TYR A 231 -5.36 -10.97 -15.28
N PRO A 232 -4.68 -10.86 -14.12
CA PRO A 232 -5.34 -10.79 -12.81
C PRO A 232 -6.24 -9.55 -12.65
N GLY A 233 -5.98 -8.48 -13.40
CA GLY A 233 -6.78 -7.25 -13.43
C GLY A 233 -7.89 -7.25 -14.47
N LEU A 234 -8.22 -8.39 -15.09
CA LEU A 234 -9.22 -8.44 -16.17
C LEU A 234 -10.56 -7.82 -15.75
N GLY A 235 -11.04 -8.14 -14.55
CA GLY A 235 -12.30 -7.62 -14.04
C GLY A 235 -12.28 -6.09 -13.83
N ALA A 236 -11.17 -5.56 -13.30
CA ALA A 236 -10.97 -4.12 -13.14
C ALA A 236 -10.89 -3.40 -14.49
N ALA A 237 -10.20 -4.01 -15.47
CA ALA A 237 -10.13 -3.48 -16.83
C ALA A 237 -11.51 -3.46 -17.51
N LEU A 238 -12.29 -4.54 -17.41
CA LEU A 238 -13.67 -4.58 -17.96
C LEU A 238 -14.57 -3.53 -17.29
N SER A 239 -14.41 -3.32 -15.98
CA SER A 239 -15.13 -2.27 -15.25
C SER A 239 -14.73 -0.88 -15.76
N ALA A 240 -13.43 -0.63 -15.93
CA ALA A 240 -12.91 0.62 -16.49
C ALA A 240 -13.35 0.86 -17.94
N PHE A 241 -13.57 -0.20 -18.73
CA PHE A 241 -14.14 -0.10 -20.07
C PHE A 241 -15.61 0.36 -20.05
N GLY A 242 -16.33 0.06 -18.98
CA GLY A 242 -17.74 0.44 -18.78
C GLY A 242 -18.68 -0.74 -18.51
N VAL A 243 -18.16 -1.98 -18.45
CA VAL A 243 -18.98 -3.15 -18.06
C VAL A 243 -19.35 -3.02 -16.59
N GLN A 244 -20.64 -2.92 -16.31
CA GLN A 244 -21.12 -2.90 -14.94
C GLN A 244 -20.75 -4.21 -14.25
N HIS A 245 -20.05 -4.13 -13.11
CA HIS A 245 -19.54 -5.31 -12.36
C HIS A 245 -18.60 -6.21 -13.19
N GLY A 246 -17.60 -5.62 -13.84
CA GLY A 246 -16.64 -6.36 -14.67
C GLY A 246 -15.93 -7.52 -13.96
N ASN A 247 -15.71 -7.43 -12.64
CA ASN A 247 -15.16 -8.53 -11.83
C ASN A 247 -16.03 -9.80 -11.86
N PHE A 248 -17.35 -9.64 -11.82
CA PHE A 248 -18.28 -10.77 -11.87
C PHE A 248 -18.30 -11.42 -13.25
N LEU A 249 -18.25 -10.62 -14.32
CA LEU A 249 -18.09 -11.13 -15.67
C LEU A 249 -16.76 -11.89 -15.82
N ALA A 250 -15.64 -11.31 -15.37
CA ALA A 250 -14.33 -11.95 -15.43
C ALA A 250 -14.29 -13.30 -14.68
N LEU A 251 -14.93 -13.38 -13.51
CA LEU A 251 -15.04 -14.62 -12.73
C LEU A 251 -15.77 -15.71 -13.53
N HIS A 252 -16.89 -15.38 -14.17
CA HIS A 252 -17.62 -16.32 -15.01
C HIS A 252 -16.83 -16.76 -16.24
N LEU A 253 -16.11 -15.84 -16.89
CA LEU A 253 -15.25 -16.17 -18.03
C LEU A 253 -14.12 -17.13 -17.61
N ALA A 254 -13.57 -16.96 -16.41
CA ALA A 254 -12.53 -17.84 -15.87
C ALA A 254 -13.00 -19.29 -15.69
N GLU A 255 -14.30 -19.54 -15.43
CA GLU A 255 -14.86 -20.90 -15.35
C GLU A 255 -14.83 -21.65 -16.69
N HIS A 256 -14.69 -20.91 -17.80
CA HIS A 256 -14.69 -21.43 -19.16
C HIS A 256 -13.29 -21.44 -19.79
N LEU A 257 -12.27 -21.06 -19.03
CA LEU A 257 -10.87 -21.01 -19.44
C LEU A 257 -10.07 -22.07 -18.68
N ASN A 258 -9.10 -22.72 -19.35
CA ASN A 258 -8.14 -23.55 -18.63
C ASN A 258 -7.06 -22.69 -17.98
N GLU A 259 -6.23 -23.31 -17.13
CA GLU A 259 -5.06 -22.65 -16.55
C GLU A 259 -4.20 -22.01 -17.65
N ASN A 260 -3.88 -20.72 -17.48
CA ASN A 260 -3.10 -19.91 -18.41
C ASN A 260 -3.70 -19.84 -19.84
N ASP A 261 -5.01 -19.93 -20.06
CA ASP A 261 -5.60 -19.57 -21.36
C ASP A 261 -5.70 -18.06 -21.55
N ASP A 262 -5.66 -17.62 -22.81
CA ASP A 262 -5.84 -16.20 -23.16
C ASP A 262 -7.33 -15.85 -23.01
N PRO A 263 -7.73 -14.94 -22.11
CA PRO A 263 -9.12 -14.55 -21.96
C PRO A 263 -9.63 -13.68 -23.11
N TRP A 264 -8.77 -12.98 -23.86
CA TRP A 264 -9.19 -11.94 -24.81
C TRP A 264 -10.04 -12.45 -25.98
N PRO A 265 -9.79 -13.64 -26.58
CA PRO A 265 -10.69 -14.21 -27.57
C PRO A 265 -12.11 -14.46 -27.03
N LEU A 266 -12.22 -14.93 -25.78
CA LEU A 266 -13.51 -15.15 -25.13
C LEU A 266 -14.17 -13.81 -24.78
N VAL A 267 -13.41 -12.84 -24.28
CA VAL A 267 -13.87 -11.47 -24.03
C VAL A 267 -14.42 -10.86 -25.32
N ASP A 268 -13.68 -10.89 -26.44
CA ASP A 268 -14.14 -10.34 -27.71
C ASP A 268 -15.44 -11.02 -28.18
N LYS A 269 -15.54 -12.34 -28.04
CA LYS A 269 -16.76 -13.09 -28.36
C LYS A 269 -17.97 -12.62 -27.54
N VAL A 270 -17.84 -12.49 -26.21
CA VAL A 270 -18.97 -12.10 -25.36
C VAL A 270 -19.31 -10.62 -25.51
N MET A 271 -18.30 -9.76 -25.74
CA MET A 271 -18.50 -8.33 -25.99
C MET A 271 -19.19 -8.07 -27.34
N ARG A 272 -18.97 -8.93 -28.36
CA ARG A 272 -19.67 -8.85 -29.65
C ARG A 272 -21.02 -9.56 -29.66
N LYS A 273 -21.18 -10.61 -28.86
CA LYS A 273 -22.39 -11.43 -28.78
C LYS A 273 -22.78 -11.73 -27.32
N PRO A 274 -23.35 -10.75 -26.59
CA PRO A 274 -23.75 -10.91 -25.19
C PRO A 274 -24.75 -12.04 -24.96
N ALA A 275 -25.59 -12.34 -25.96
CA ALA A 275 -26.56 -13.44 -25.91
C ALA A 275 -25.94 -14.84 -25.77
N SER A 276 -24.60 -14.97 -25.83
CA SER A 276 -23.90 -16.20 -25.50
C SER A 276 -23.68 -16.42 -24.00
N LEU A 277 -23.88 -15.37 -23.19
CA LEU A 277 -23.81 -15.43 -21.73
C LEU A 277 -25.17 -15.83 -21.12
N PRO A 278 -25.17 -16.36 -19.89
CA PRO A 278 -26.39 -16.49 -19.09
C PRO A 278 -27.18 -15.16 -19.04
N PRO A 279 -28.52 -15.17 -19.00
CA PRO A 279 -29.34 -13.95 -19.10
C PRO A 279 -28.96 -12.85 -18.10
N THR A 280 -28.57 -13.21 -16.88
CA THR A 280 -28.17 -12.26 -15.82
C THR A 280 -26.81 -11.59 -16.07
N LEU A 281 -25.94 -12.22 -16.85
CA LEU A 281 -24.63 -11.72 -17.26
C LEU A 281 -24.69 -10.99 -18.59
N ALA A 282 -25.57 -11.44 -19.50
CA ALA A 282 -25.80 -10.79 -20.79
C ALA A 282 -26.25 -9.34 -20.62
N THR A 283 -26.98 -9.01 -19.54
CA THR A 283 -27.39 -7.63 -19.23
C THR A 283 -26.24 -6.70 -18.82
N LEU A 284 -25.08 -7.25 -18.42
CA LEU A 284 -23.89 -6.44 -18.10
C LEU A 284 -23.24 -5.83 -19.33
N VAL A 285 -23.42 -6.46 -20.49
CA VAL A 285 -22.88 -6.01 -21.77
C VAL A 285 -24.02 -5.45 -22.61
N THR A 286 -24.27 -4.16 -22.45
CA THR A 286 -25.33 -3.44 -23.17
C THR A 286 -25.05 -3.36 -24.67
N SER A 287 -26.06 -3.01 -25.46
CA SER A 287 -25.90 -2.72 -26.89
C SER A 287 -24.87 -1.63 -27.13
N ASP A 288 -24.87 -0.59 -26.30
CA ASP A 288 -23.96 0.55 -26.44
C ASP A 288 -22.51 0.13 -26.19
N LEU A 289 -22.25 -0.70 -25.17
CA LEU A 289 -20.93 -1.27 -24.92
C LEU A 289 -20.49 -2.20 -26.05
N THR A 290 -21.41 -2.99 -26.60
CA THR A 290 -21.15 -3.86 -27.75
C THR A 290 -20.72 -3.04 -28.98
N ASP A 291 -21.41 -1.93 -29.26
CA ASP A 291 -21.10 -1.07 -30.40
C ASP A 291 -19.81 -0.27 -30.18
N GLN A 292 -19.57 0.21 -28.95
CA GLN A 292 -18.31 0.82 -28.54
C GLN A 292 -17.14 -0.17 -28.70
N TRP A 293 -17.31 -1.44 -28.32
CA TRP A 293 -16.29 -2.48 -28.46
C TRP A 293 -15.94 -2.74 -29.93
N LYS A 294 -16.93 -2.81 -30.81
CA LYS A 294 -16.72 -3.06 -32.25
C LYS A 294 -15.88 -1.97 -32.93
N VAL A 295 -15.99 -0.72 -32.48
CA VAL A 295 -15.25 0.43 -33.04
C VAL A 295 -14.00 0.80 -32.24
N LEU A 296 -13.66 0.03 -31.20
CA LEU A 296 -12.52 0.29 -30.34
C LEU A 296 -11.21 0.25 -31.14
N LYS A 297 -10.43 1.32 -31.05
CA LYS A 297 -9.11 1.39 -31.71
C LYS A 297 -8.16 0.36 -31.11
N ALA A 298 -7.30 -0.23 -31.95
CA ALA A 298 -6.31 -1.22 -31.51
C ALA A 298 -5.45 -0.72 -30.34
N SER A 299 -4.94 0.51 -30.39
CA SER A 299 -4.14 1.08 -29.29
C SER A 299 -4.89 1.21 -27.96
N ARG A 300 -6.20 1.45 -28.00
CA ARG A 300 -7.05 1.49 -26.79
C ARG A 300 -7.27 0.10 -26.22
N LEU A 301 -7.45 -0.89 -27.09
CA LEU A 301 -7.52 -2.29 -26.67
C LEU A 301 -6.19 -2.76 -26.07
N GLU A 302 -5.06 -2.39 -26.66
CA GLU A 302 -3.73 -2.73 -26.11
C GLU A 302 -3.49 -2.08 -24.74
N LEU A 303 -3.93 -0.84 -24.52
CA LEU A 303 -3.90 -0.24 -23.18
C LEU A 303 -4.79 -1.01 -22.20
N LEU A 304 -6.00 -1.40 -22.62
CA LEU A 304 -6.90 -2.18 -21.77
C LEU A 304 -6.28 -3.54 -21.38
N LYS A 305 -5.64 -4.22 -22.34
CA LYS A 305 -4.88 -5.45 -22.12
C LYS A 305 -3.70 -5.25 -21.17
N LEU A 306 -2.96 -4.17 -21.35
CA LEU A 306 -1.85 -3.81 -20.47
C LEU A 306 -2.34 -3.59 -19.04
N LEU A 307 -3.40 -2.82 -18.82
CA LEU A 307 -3.93 -2.57 -17.48
C LEU A 307 -4.45 -3.86 -16.82
N ALA A 308 -5.09 -4.75 -17.59
CA ALA A 308 -5.54 -6.06 -17.11
C ALA A 308 -4.40 -6.99 -16.67
N ARG A 309 -3.16 -6.73 -17.10
CA ARG A 309 -1.96 -7.48 -16.70
C ARG A 309 -1.59 -7.26 -15.23
N PHE A 310 -2.00 -6.12 -14.68
CA PHE A 310 -1.70 -5.70 -13.33
C PHE A 310 -2.90 -5.97 -12.42
N ALA A 311 -2.65 -6.38 -11.18
CA ALA A 311 -3.70 -6.62 -10.18
C ALA A 311 -4.24 -5.30 -9.60
N LEU A 312 -4.78 -4.44 -10.46
CA LEU A 312 -5.32 -3.12 -10.13
C LEU A 312 -6.72 -3.23 -9.51
N THR A 313 -7.07 -2.27 -8.66
CA THR A 313 -8.47 -2.07 -8.25
C THR A 313 -9.30 -1.47 -9.39
N ASN A 314 -10.62 -1.48 -9.26
CA ASN A 314 -11.51 -0.86 -10.24
C ASN A 314 -11.23 0.64 -10.39
N GLU A 315 -10.97 1.32 -9.28
CA GLU A 315 -10.67 2.76 -9.23
C GLU A 315 -9.32 3.05 -9.91
N GLN A 316 -8.31 2.21 -9.67
CA GLN A 316 -7.00 2.34 -10.32
C GLN A 316 -7.12 2.09 -11.83
N ALA A 317 -7.76 1.01 -12.26
CA ALA A 317 -7.93 0.71 -13.68
C ALA A 317 -8.72 1.82 -14.41
N THR A 318 -9.78 2.35 -13.79
CA THR A 318 -10.58 3.46 -14.32
C THR A 318 -9.73 4.73 -14.46
N ARG A 319 -8.98 5.09 -13.41
CA ARG A 319 -8.09 6.26 -13.39
C ARG A 319 -7.09 6.24 -14.55
N PHE A 320 -6.51 5.09 -14.88
CA PHE A 320 -5.54 5.00 -15.98
C PHE A 320 -6.18 4.81 -17.35
N TYR A 321 -7.32 4.13 -17.45
CA TYR A 321 -7.97 3.87 -18.73
C TYR A 321 -8.75 5.09 -19.24
N ILE A 322 -9.53 5.76 -18.38
CA ILE A 322 -10.37 6.90 -18.75
C ILE A 322 -9.52 8.18 -18.74
N ARG A 323 -9.35 8.80 -19.91
CA ARG A 323 -8.48 9.99 -20.07
C ARG A 323 -8.90 11.15 -19.17
N ALA A 324 -10.20 11.43 -19.08
CA ALA A 324 -10.70 12.53 -18.25
C ALA A 324 -10.38 12.33 -16.76
N GLU A 325 -10.55 11.11 -16.24
CA GLU A 325 -10.21 10.78 -14.85
C GLU A 325 -8.71 10.81 -14.61
N ARG A 326 -7.92 10.34 -15.59
CA ARG A 326 -6.46 10.41 -15.55
C ARG A 326 -5.96 11.85 -15.39
N TYR A 327 -6.43 12.76 -16.25
CA TYR A 327 -6.07 14.18 -16.15
C TYR A 327 -6.59 14.82 -14.86
N ALA A 328 -7.80 14.49 -14.42
CA ALA A 328 -8.35 14.99 -13.15
C ALA A 328 -7.52 14.55 -11.93
N ALA A 329 -6.88 13.37 -12.00
CA ALA A 329 -5.94 12.88 -11.00
C ALA A 329 -4.52 13.49 -11.12
N GLY A 330 -4.30 14.45 -12.02
CA GLY A 330 -3.00 15.09 -12.25
C GLY A 330 -2.01 14.23 -13.05
N LEU A 331 -2.50 13.23 -13.79
CA LEU A 331 -1.68 12.32 -14.58
C LEU A 331 -1.75 12.72 -16.07
N ASP A 332 -0.80 13.54 -16.51
CA ASP A 332 -0.74 14.05 -17.90
C ASP A 332 -0.05 13.06 -18.86
N TYR A 333 -0.51 11.80 -18.89
CA TYR A 333 0.04 10.75 -19.76
C TYR A 333 -0.94 10.33 -20.86
N GLU A 334 -0.45 10.31 -22.10
CA GLU A 334 -1.12 9.68 -23.22
C GLU A 334 -1.08 8.16 -23.13
N ASP A 335 -2.03 7.50 -23.82
CA ASP A 335 -2.10 6.04 -23.88
C ASP A 335 -0.81 5.40 -24.41
N SER A 336 -0.14 6.05 -25.38
CA SER A 336 1.13 5.57 -25.94
C SER A 336 2.26 5.63 -24.93
N GLN A 337 2.30 6.64 -24.06
CA GLN A 337 3.34 6.75 -23.04
C GLN A 337 3.21 5.64 -21.99
N LEU A 338 1.99 5.29 -21.60
CA LEU A 338 1.74 4.16 -20.70
C LEU A 338 2.09 2.82 -21.35
N LEU A 339 1.81 2.67 -22.64
CA LEU A 339 2.21 1.48 -23.41
C LEU A 339 3.73 1.38 -23.53
N GLU A 340 4.42 2.47 -23.83
CA GLU A 340 5.89 2.51 -23.93
C GLU A 340 6.58 2.30 -22.58
N ASN A 341 5.99 2.79 -21.49
CA ASN A 341 6.51 2.59 -20.15
C ASN A 341 5.40 2.28 -19.13
N PRO A 342 5.11 0.99 -18.90
CA PRO A 342 4.10 0.58 -17.92
C PRO A 342 4.40 1.03 -16.49
N TYR A 343 5.67 1.28 -16.13
CA TYR A 343 6.04 1.78 -14.80
C TYR A 343 5.56 3.20 -14.53
N LEU A 344 5.16 3.98 -15.56
CA LEU A 344 4.50 5.28 -15.34
C LEU A 344 3.21 5.16 -14.52
N VAL A 345 2.55 3.99 -14.56
CA VAL A 345 1.38 3.70 -13.73
C VAL A 345 1.72 3.73 -12.24
N TYR A 346 2.94 3.37 -11.85
CA TYR A 346 3.43 3.54 -10.48
C TYR A 346 4.06 4.93 -10.28
N GLU A 347 4.98 5.32 -11.17
CA GLU A 347 5.79 6.52 -11.00
C GLU A 347 4.93 7.78 -10.87
N GLY A 348 3.89 7.93 -11.70
CA GLY A 348 3.00 9.09 -11.69
C GLY A 348 1.97 9.04 -10.55
N ASP A 349 1.43 7.86 -10.23
CA ASP A 349 0.34 7.71 -9.25
C ASP A 349 0.75 8.10 -7.82
N ARG A 350 2.06 8.09 -7.54
CA ARG A 350 2.65 8.66 -6.31
C ARG A 350 2.22 10.11 -6.07
N PHE A 351 1.91 10.85 -7.12
CA PHE A 351 1.51 12.27 -7.05
C PHE A 351 0.03 12.48 -7.30
N SER A 352 -0.74 11.42 -7.55
CA SER A 352 -2.17 11.57 -7.82
C SER A 352 -2.91 12.18 -6.65
N VAL A 353 -3.85 13.06 -7.01
CA VAL A 353 -4.71 13.79 -6.10
C VAL A 353 -6.11 13.16 -6.11
N PRO A 354 -6.78 13.05 -4.95
CA PRO A 354 -8.19 12.65 -4.91
C PRO A 354 -9.05 13.60 -5.76
N ALA A 355 -10.07 13.06 -6.43
CA ALA A 355 -11.03 13.88 -7.18
C ALA A 355 -11.97 14.70 -6.27
N SER A 356 -12.00 14.40 -4.98
CA SER A 356 -12.78 15.11 -3.95
C SER A 356 -12.07 15.07 -2.59
N ASP A 357 -12.36 16.06 -1.73
CA ASP A 357 -11.74 16.20 -0.40
C ASP A 357 -12.06 15.03 0.56
N GLU A 358 -13.14 14.28 0.30
CA GLU A 358 -13.57 13.13 1.11
C GLU A 358 -13.00 11.79 0.61
N GLY A 359 -12.37 11.77 -0.57
CA GLY A 359 -11.91 10.55 -1.22
C GLY A 359 -10.58 10.04 -0.65
N LYS A 360 -10.55 8.80 -0.14
CA LYS A 360 -9.28 8.07 0.05
C LYS A 360 -8.79 7.55 -1.30
N LEU A 361 -7.64 8.04 -1.74
CA LEU A 361 -7.01 7.59 -2.98
C LEU A 361 -5.98 6.50 -2.69
N GLU A 362 -6.33 5.25 -3.02
CA GLU A 362 -5.36 4.16 -3.03
C GLU A 362 -4.47 4.25 -4.26
N ARG A 363 -3.16 4.24 -4.03
CA ARG A 363 -2.15 4.38 -5.08
C ARG A 363 -1.65 3.02 -5.57
N VAL A 364 -1.29 2.95 -6.84
CA VAL A 364 -0.67 1.76 -7.42
C VAL A 364 0.73 1.59 -6.85
N THR A 365 1.07 0.36 -6.45
CA THR A 365 2.38 0.03 -5.90
C THR A 365 3.35 -0.45 -6.98
N LEU A 366 4.64 -0.32 -6.71
CA LEU A 366 5.70 -0.79 -7.61
C LEU A 366 5.55 -2.29 -7.88
N GLU A 367 5.27 -3.06 -6.84
CA GLU A 367 5.15 -4.51 -6.88
C GLU A 367 3.98 -4.96 -7.75
N THR A 368 2.89 -4.21 -7.76
CA THR A 368 1.72 -4.49 -8.63
C THR A 368 2.10 -4.41 -10.11
N ILE A 369 2.91 -3.41 -10.47
CA ILE A 369 3.41 -3.27 -11.84
C ILE A 369 4.51 -4.29 -12.14
N ASP A 370 5.46 -4.51 -11.22
CA ASP A 370 6.59 -5.42 -11.42
C ASP A 370 6.12 -6.86 -11.65
N ARG A 371 5.16 -7.36 -10.85
CA ARG A 371 4.59 -8.72 -11.01
C ARG A 371 3.79 -8.90 -12.31
N GLY A 372 3.17 -7.84 -12.82
CA GLY A 372 2.50 -7.89 -14.12
C GLY A 372 3.48 -7.81 -15.28
N ALA A 373 4.55 -7.02 -15.13
CA ALA A 373 5.58 -6.87 -16.15
C ALA A 373 6.48 -8.11 -16.28
N TYR A 374 6.75 -8.77 -15.15
CA TYR A 374 7.58 -9.97 -15.06
C TYR A 374 6.87 -11.12 -14.30
N PRO A 375 5.82 -11.72 -14.87
CA PRO A 375 5.26 -12.95 -14.31
C PRO A 375 6.16 -14.15 -14.63
N ALA A 376 5.85 -15.30 -14.04
CA ALA A 376 6.56 -16.55 -14.29
C ALA A 376 6.67 -16.88 -15.80
N ASP A 377 7.76 -17.56 -16.20
CA ASP A 377 8.07 -17.84 -17.61
C ASP A 377 6.92 -18.51 -18.36
N VAL A 378 6.22 -19.44 -17.71
CA VAL A 378 5.05 -20.15 -18.26
C VAL A 378 3.93 -19.19 -18.71
N VAL A 379 3.82 -18.04 -18.04
CA VAL A 379 2.85 -16.98 -18.33
C VAL A 379 3.43 -15.98 -19.33
N SER A 380 4.70 -15.58 -19.17
CA SER A 380 5.33 -14.55 -20.03
C SER A 380 5.58 -15.06 -21.46
N GLU A 381 5.88 -16.35 -21.65
CA GLU A 381 6.07 -16.97 -22.96
C GLU A 381 4.76 -17.14 -23.72
N LYS A 382 3.70 -17.60 -23.03
CA LYS A 382 2.38 -17.83 -23.65
C LYS A 382 1.60 -16.52 -23.84
N HIS A 383 1.79 -15.56 -22.95
CA HIS A 383 1.08 -14.26 -22.92
C HIS A 383 2.08 -13.12 -22.72
N PRO A 384 2.86 -12.76 -23.75
CA PRO A 384 3.77 -11.64 -23.66
C PRO A 384 3.00 -10.32 -23.49
N LEU A 385 3.66 -9.33 -22.89
CA LEU A 385 3.16 -7.96 -22.91
C LEU A 385 2.96 -7.47 -24.36
N PRO A 386 2.07 -6.48 -24.60
CA PRO A 386 2.01 -5.77 -25.87
C PRO A 386 3.40 -5.35 -26.35
N ASP A 387 3.66 -5.36 -27.66
CA ASP A 387 5.02 -5.19 -28.18
C ASP A 387 5.70 -3.88 -27.74
N GLN A 388 4.93 -2.79 -27.60
CA GLN A 388 5.45 -1.50 -27.08
C GLN A 388 5.84 -1.57 -25.60
N SER A 389 5.15 -2.42 -24.84
CA SER A 389 5.34 -2.61 -23.40
C SER A 389 6.34 -3.70 -23.06
N ARG A 390 6.77 -4.50 -24.04
CA ARG A 390 7.66 -5.65 -23.84
C ARG A 390 8.96 -5.20 -23.18
N MET A 391 9.34 -5.90 -22.12
CA MET A 391 10.57 -5.64 -21.35
C MET A 391 11.77 -6.30 -22.03
N SER A 392 12.94 -5.64 -22.01
CA SER A 392 14.17 -6.17 -22.62
C SER A 392 14.87 -7.23 -21.77
N GLY A 393 14.46 -7.39 -20.50
CA GLY A 393 15.05 -8.32 -19.53
C GLY A 393 15.02 -7.74 -18.12
N PRO A 394 15.54 -8.45 -17.09
CA PRO A 394 15.44 -8.02 -15.69
C PRO A 394 16.06 -6.65 -15.37
N LEU A 395 16.96 -6.16 -16.22
CA LEU A 395 17.66 -4.87 -16.11
C LEU A 395 17.08 -3.80 -17.05
N ASP A 396 15.85 -3.97 -17.54
CA ASP A 396 15.18 -2.95 -18.36
C ASP A 396 15.22 -1.58 -17.65
N LYS A 397 15.65 -0.54 -18.38
CA LYS A 397 15.85 0.81 -17.84
C LYS A 397 14.60 1.38 -17.14
N ARG A 398 13.41 0.99 -17.60
CA ARG A 398 12.12 1.38 -17.00
C ARG A 398 11.95 0.78 -15.61
N ARG A 399 12.23 -0.52 -15.49
CA ARG A 399 12.21 -1.24 -14.21
C ARG A 399 13.25 -0.70 -13.24
N VAL A 400 14.49 -0.50 -13.72
CA VAL A 400 15.59 0.01 -12.87
C VAL A 400 15.24 1.39 -12.32
N ARG A 401 14.72 2.31 -13.14
CA ARG A 401 14.28 3.63 -12.66
C ARG A 401 13.19 3.52 -11.60
N ALA A 402 12.18 2.69 -11.83
CA ALA A 402 11.08 2.50 -10.89
C ALA A 402 11.55 1.91 -9.55
N LEU A 403 12.50 0.97 -9.58
CA LEU A 403 13.14 0.39 -8.40
C LEU A 403 13.99 1.42 -7.63
N VAL A 404 14.76 2.25 -8.34
CA VAL A 404 15.52 3.37 -7.74
C VAL A 404 14.56 4.35 -7.06
N ILE A 405 13.45 4.71 -7.71
CA ILE A 405 12.41 5.54 -7.12
C ILE A 405 11.87 4.89 -5.85
N GLY A 406 11.53 3.60 -5.90
CA GLY A 406 11.02 2.86 -4.74
C GLY A 406 11.97 2.90 -3.53
N GLN A 407 13.27 2.69 -3.75
CA GLN A 407 14.28 2.78 -2.68
C GLN A 407 14.38 4.19 -2.08
N LEU A 408 14.34 5.22 -2.93
CA LEU A 408 14.43 6.60 -2.47
C LEU A 408 13.17 7.05 -1.73
N GLU A 409 11.99 6.59 -2.15
CA GLU A 409 10.72 6.82 -1.46
C GLU A 409 10.71 6.17 -0.08
N GLU A 410 11.12 4.90 -0.01
CA GLU A 410 11.18 4.17 1.26
C GLU A 410 12.15 4.83 2.24
N ALA A 411 13.32 5.26 1.78
CA ALA A 411 14.28 5.98 2.62
C ALA A 411 13.80 7.37 3.06
N ALA A 412 13.03 8.05 2.21
CA ALA A 412 12.40 9.32 2.57
C ALA A 412 11.32 9.13 3.64
N LEU A 413 10.51 8.07 3.52
CA LEU A 413 9.42 7.76 4.44
C LEU A 413 9.91 7.24 5.80
N SER A 414 10.82 6.28 5.79
CA SER A 414 11.32 5.60 7.01
C SER A 414 12.37 6.41 7.77
N GLY A 415 13.27 7.10 7.05
CA GLY A 415 14.45 7.75 7.62
C GLY A 415 14.52 9.27 7.42
N GLY A 416 13.54 9.87 6.73
CA GLY A 416 13.59 11.30 6.38
C GLY A 416 14.73 11.66 5.42
N HIS A 417 15.29 10.67 4.71
CA HIS A 417 16.40 10.90 3.78
C HIS A 417 15.92 11.63 2.52
N SER A 418 16.66 12.65 2.12
CA SER A 418 16.40 13.37 0.86
C SER A 418 17.21 12.83 -0.32
N MET A 419 18.18 11.96 -0.05
CA MET A 419 19.07 11.32 -1.03
C MET A 419 19.74 10.10 -0.39
N LEU A 420 20.20 9.16 -1.22
CA LEU A 420 20.95 7.99 -0.79
C LEU A 420 22.25 7.84 -1.59
N PRO A 421 23.35 7.39 -0.95
CA PRO A 421 24.50 6.83 -1.65
C PRO A 421 24.08 5.77 -2.68
N GLU A 422 24.73 5.76 -3.85
CA GLU A 422 24.36 4.88 -4.96
C GLU A 422 24.52 3.39 -4.62
N ASP A 423 25.56 3.04 -3.87
CA ASP A 423 25.82 1.69 -3.36
C ASP A 423 24.68 1.18 -2.46
N LEU A 424 24.12 2.03 -1.60
CA LEU A 424 22.96 1.68 -0.78
C LEU A 424 21.70 1.45 -1.61
N VAL A 425 21.49 2.22 -2.68
CA VAL A 425 20.38 2.00 -3.61
C VAL A 425 20.56 0.66 -4.34
N VAL A 426 21.76 0.38 -4.85
CA VAL A 426 22.10 -0.88 -5.51
C VAL A 426 21.84 -2.07 -4.56
N LEU A 427 22.37 -2.02 -3.34
CA LEU A 427 22.17 -3.06 -2.35
C LEU A 427 20.69 -3.23 -1.98
N GLY A 428 19.96 -2.12 -1.82
CA GLY A 428 18.52 -2.15 -1.53
C GLY A 428 17.72 -2.86 -2.62
N ILE A 429 18.00 -2.57 -3.90
CA ILE A 429 17.35 -3.23 -5.03
C ILE A 429 17.72 -4.72 -5.12
N ARG A 430 19.00 -5.07 -4.92
CA ARG A 430 19.46 -6.47 -4.97
C ARG A 430 18.88 -7.31 -3.83
N ASN A 431 18.63 -6.70 -2.69
CA ASN A 431 18.01 -7.34 -1.52
C ASN A 431 16.47 -7.31 -1.58
N ALA A 432 15.89 -6.59 -2.55
CA ALA A 432 14.45 -6.55 -2.73
C ALA A 432 13.92 -7.93 -3.18
N LYS A 433 12.76 -8.30 -2.65
CA LYS A 433 12.12 -9.62 -2.81
C LYS A 433 11.40 -9.71 -4.17
N LEU A 434 12.17 -9.57 -5.24
CA LEU A 434 11.68 -9.50 -6.62
C LEU A 434 11.82 -10.85 -7.32
N GLU A 435 10.81 -11.20 -8.10
CA GLU A 435 10.83 -12.38 -8.96
C GLU A 435 10.45 -11.93 -10.39
N PRO A 436 11.37 -12.01 -11.38
CA PRO A 436 12.77 -12.39 -11.26
C PRO A 436 13.59 -11.32 -10.52
N PRO A 437 14.72 -11.69 -9.88
CA PRO A 437 15.62 -10.72 -9.27
C PRO A 437 16.07 -9.63 -10.24
N CYS A 438 16.37 -8.44 -9.73
CA CYS A 438 16.98 -7.35 -10.49
C CYS A 438 18.46 -7.22 -10.08
N PRO A 439 19.40 -7.85 -10.79
CA PRO A 439 20.82 -7.88 -10.41
C PRO A 439 21.53 -6.57 -10.79
N VAL A 440 20.97 -5.43 -10.38
CA VAL A 440 21.53 -4.10 -10.65
C VAL A 440 22.93 -3.97 -10.05
N SER A 441 23.79 -3.21 -10.72
CA SER A 441 25.12 -2.78 -10.26
C SER A 441 25.31 -1.30 -10.59
N GLU A 442 26.40 -0.70 -10.12
CA GLU A 442 26.83 0.64 -10.45
C GLU A 442 26.96 0.82 -11.98
N ASP A 443 27.54 -0.16 -12.68
CA ASP A 443 27.63 -0.15 -14.16
C ASP A 443 26.25 -0.09 -14.83
N VAL A 444 25.22 -0.74 -14.24
CA VAL A 444 23.85 -0.68 -14.75
C VAL A 444 23.26 0.70 -14.50
N ILE A 445 23.49 1.29 -13.32
CA ILE A 445 23.06 2.66 -13.01
C ILE A 445 23.67 3.66 -14.00
N ASP A 446 24.96 3.50 -14.31
CA ASP A 446 25.66 4.30 -15.33
C ASP A 446 25.04 4.10 -16.72
N ALA A 447 24.76 2.86 -17.11
CA ALA A 447 24.17 2.53 -18.41
C ALA A 447 22.76 3.10 -18.60
N VAL A 448 21.98 3.27 -17.51
CA VAL A 448 20.62 3.84 -17.56
C VAL A 448 20.57 5.32 -17.17
N ALA A 449 21.72 5.95 -16.90
CA ALA A 449 21.79 7.29 -16.32
C ALA A 449 21.06 8.35 -17.15
N GLU A 450 21.01 8.22 -18.48
CA GLU A 450 20.28 9.15 -19.36
C GLU A 450 18.75 8.99 -19.28
N PHE A 451 18.25 7.87 -18.74
CA PHE A 451 16.82 7.58 -18.60
C PHE A 451 16.26 7.94 -17.21
N LEU A 452 17.14 8.11 -16.22
CA LEU A 452 16.79 8.53 -14.85
C LEU A 452 16.21 9.97 -14.72
N PRO A 453 16.62 10.97 -15.54
CA PRO A 453 16.12 12.34 -15.44
C PRO A 453 14.58 12.42 -15.48
N PHE A 454 14.04 13.53 -15.00
CA PHE A 454 12.62 13.78 -14.65
C PHE A 454 12.18 13.25 -13.28
N GLU A 455 12.58 12.03 -12.91
CA GLU A 455 12.21 11.44 -11.61
C GLU A 455 13.37 11.33 -10.63
N VAL A 456 14.57 11.04 -11.14
CA VAL A 456 15.77 10.82 -10.34
C VAL A 456 16.89 11.72 -10.83
N SER A 457 17.64 12.28 -9.90
CA SER A 457 18.82 13.09 -10.17
C SER A 457 20.03 12.45 -9.49
N ARG A 458 21.11 12.31 -10.26
CA ARG A 458 22.41 11.91 -9.71
C ARG A 458 23.11 13.15 -9.17
N VAL A 459 23.61 13.04 -7.95
CA VAL A 459 24.26 14.10 -7.20
C VAL A 459 25.54 13.57 -6.58
N VAL A 460 26.43 14.47 -6.17
CA VAL A 460 27.74 14.10 -5.61
C VAL A 460 27.77 14.49 -4.14
N LEU A 461 28.10 13.52 -3.29
CA LEU A 461 28.35 13.71 -1.86
C LEU A 461 29.76 14.23 -1.62
N LYS A 462 30.04 14.65 -0.37
CA LYS A 462 31.39 15.02 0.04
C LYS A 462 32.36 13.86 -0.19
N GLY A 463 33.50 14.15 -0.82
CA GLY A 463 34.50 13.15 -1.18
C GLY A 463 34.19 12.41 -2.49
N ASP A 464 33.47 13.07 -3.40
CA ASP A 464 33.17 12.61 -4.76
C ASP A 464 32.41 11.28 -4.86
N LYS A 465 31.70 10.91 -3.79
CA LYS A 465 30.85 9.71 -3.79
C LYS A 465 29.53 9.97 -4.52
N PRO A 466 29.13 9.12 -5.49
CA PRO A 466 27.87 9.28 -6.18
C PRO A 466 26.69 8.95 -5.28
N ALA A 467 25.59 9.67 -5.49
CA ALA A 467 24.33 9.49 -4.79
C ALA A 467 23.16 9.77 -5.73
N LEU A 468 22.01 9.21 -5.37
CA LEU A 468 20.75 9.38 -6.09
C LEU A 468 19.76 10.13 -5.20
N GLN A 469 18.96 10.98 -5.84
CA GLN A 469 17.97 11.83 -5.18
C GLN A 469 16.71 11.91 -6.04
N LEU A 470 15.52 11.89 -5.42
CA LEU A 470 14.28 12.17 -6.14
C LEU A 470 14.34 13.61 -6.68
N HIS A 471 14.00 13.79 -7.96
CA HIS A 471 14.12 15.07 -8.64
C HIS A 471 13.33 16.18 -7.94
N ARG A 472 12.17 15.86 -7.35
CA ARG A 472 11.39 16.81 -6.54
C ARG A 472 12.20 17.45 -5.42
N TYR A 473 13.12 16.74 -4.78
CA TYR A 473 13.96 17.29 -3.72
C TYR A 473 15.05 18.23 -4.25
N VAL A 474 15.54 18.01 -5.48
CA VAL A 474 16.39 18.98 -6.18
C VAL A 474 15.62 20.28 -6.44
N VAL A 475 14.38 20.15 -6.94
CA VAL A 475 13.50 21.30 -7.20
C VAL A 475 13.19 22.05 -5.90
N TYR A 476 12.82 21.34 -4.82
CA TYR A 476 12.54 21.96 -3.51
C TYR A 476 13.78 22.66 -2.97
N ARG A 477 14.96 22.04 -3.03
CA ARG A 477 16.21 22.67 -2.61
C ARG A 477 16.48 23.94 -3.40
N LYS A 478 16.33 23.93 -4.73
CA LYS A 478 16.55 25.10 -5.58
C LYS A 478 15.56 26.22 -5.24
N LEU A 479 14.28 25.89 -5.06
CA LEU A 479 13.25 26.85 -4.68
C LEU A 479 13.56 27.48 -3.32
N LEU A 480 13.79 26.67 -2.29
CA LEU A 480 14.07 27.14 -0.93
C LEU A 480 15.34 27.97 -0.87
N SER A 481 16.45 27.50 -1.46
CA SER A 481 17.71 28.24 -1.49
C SER A 481 17.58 29.59 -2.21
N THR A 482 16.87 29.64 -3.34
CA THR A 482 16.61 30.89 -4.06
C THR A 482 15.79 31.87 -3.22
N GLN A 483 14.71 31.38 -2.61
CA GLN A 483 13.81 32.18 -1.78
C GLN A 483 14.48 32.71 -0.50
N ILE A 484 15.32 31.89 0.15
CA ILE A 484 16.10 32.29 1.33
C ILE A 484 17.19 33.28 0.92
N HIS A 485 17.98 32.96 -0.11
CA HIS A 485 19.06 33.83 -0.59
C HIS A 485 18.54 35.23 -0.97
N ALA A 486 17.41 35.31 -1.68
CA ALA A 486 16.80 36.59 -2.02
C ALA A 486 16.38 37.38 -0.76
N ARG A 487 15.80 36.73 0.26
CA ARG A 487 15.41 37.40 1.52
C ARG A 487 16.62 37.87 2.33
N VAL A 488 17.67 37.07 2.38
CA VAL A 488 18.87 37.35 3.18
C VAL A 488 19.78 38.39 2.53
N HIS A 489 20.04 38.28 1.22
CA HIS A 489 21.07 39.08 0.55
C HIS A 489 20.55 40.20 -0.35
N GLN A 490 19.34 40.07 -0.90
CA GLN A 490 18.80 41.02 -1.89
C GLN A 490 17.67 41.89 -1.31
N GLY A 491 17.00 41.42 -0.26
CA GLY A 491 15.90 42.11 0.37
C GLY A 491 16.36 43.33 1.19
N ARG A 492 15.75 44.49 0.96
CA ARG A 492 15.96 45.65 1.83
C ARG A 492 15.52 45.31 3.26
N ARG A 493 16.45 45.44 4.20
CA ARG A 493 16.20 45.31 5.64
C ARG A 493 15.13 46.29 6.10
N PHE A 494 14.34 45.87 7.09
CA PHE A 494 13.35 46.74 7.70
C PHE A 494 14.02 47.73 8.65
N THR A 495 13.34 48.85 8.89
CA THR A 495 13.80 49.88 9.81
C THR A 495 12.71 50.08 10.85
N PHE A 496 12.93 49.53 12.03
CA PHE A 496 12.11 49.71 13.22
C PHE A 496 13.01 50.24 14.33
N PRO A 497 13.26 51.56 14.40
CA PRO A 497 14.09 52.16 15.43
C PRO A 497 13.39 52.02 16.78
N ASP A 498 14.01 51.31 17.72
CA ASP A 498 13.45 51.08 19.05
C ASP A 498 14.55 50.72 20.07
N ASP A 499 14.24 50.86 21.36
CA ASP A 499 15.05 50.34 22.46
C ASP A 499 14.63 48.88 22.77
N TRP A 500 15.17 47.96 21.97
CA TRP A 500 14.91 46.53 22.11
C TRP A 500 15.32 45.97 23.47
N ARG A 501 16.32 46.57 24.12
CA ARG A 501 16.75 46.16 25.47
C ARG A 501 15.74 46.62 26.51
N GLY A 502 15.35 47.89 26.49
CA GLY A 502 14.32 48.42 27.38
C GLY A 502 13.00 47.68 27.25
N ARG A 503 12.56 47.36 26.02
CA ARG A 503 11.35 46.56 25.78
C ARG A 503 11.44 45.15 26.34
N LEU A 504 12.59 44.50 26.19
CA LEU A 504 12.83 43.19 26.77
C LEU A 504 12.82 43.24 28.30
N ASP A 505 13.47 44.24 28.90
CA ASP A 505 13.57 44.41 30.34
C ASP A 505 12.21 44.64 31.01
N MET A 506 11.24 45.25 30.31
CA MET A 506 9.86 45.39 30.82
C MET A 506 9.12 44.06 31.01
N LEU A 507 9.48 43.02 30.27
CA LEU A 507 8.85 41.69 30.37
C LEU A 507 9.64 40.71 31.25
N LEU A 508 10.81 41.12 31.74
CA LEU A 508 11.67 40.29 32.58
C LEU A 508 11.66 40.77 34.04
N PRO A 509 12.01 39.91 35.01
CA PRO A 509 12.22 40.34 36.40
C PRO A 509 13.23 41.48 36.50
N LYS A 510 13.21 42.22 37.61
CA LYS A 510 14.19 43.28 37.85
C LYS A 510 15.61 42.69 37.74
N LEU A 511 16.44 43.32 36.93
CA LEU A 511 17.83 42.91 36.72
C LEU A 511 18.63 43.15 38.02
N ASP A 512 19.37 42.13 38.46
CA ASP A 512 20.47 42.31 39.39
C ASP A 512 21.73 42.59 38.58
N GLU A 513 22.24 43.82 38.64
CA GLU A 513 23.43 44.24 37.88
C GLU A 513 24.72 43.51 38.34
N ALA A 514 24.69 42.86 39.50
CA ALA A 514 25.79 42.00 39.94
C ALA A 514 25.81 40.65 39.20
N ASP A 515 24.69 40.22 38.62
CA ASP A 515 24.58 39.00 37.82
C ASP A 515 24.99 39.26 36.37
N ARG A 516 26.30 39.09 36.11
CA ARG A 516 26.89 39.30 34.79
C ARG A 516 26.36 38.34 33.72
N ASP A 517 25.91 37.15 34.11
CA ASP A 517 25.40 36.15 33.16
C ASP A 517 24.00 36.57 32.67
N GLU A 518 23.15 37.07 33.56
CA GLU A 518 21.83 37.60 33.18
C GLU A 518 21.96 38.89 32.34
N VAL A 519 22.90 39.78 32.67
CA VAL A 519 23.19 40.98 31.83
C VAL A 519 23.51 40.57 30.41
N ARG A 520 24.45 39.62 30.24
CA ARG A 520 24.89 39.10 28.95
C ARG A 520 23.76 38.37 28.20
N ALA A 521 22.97 37.55 28.90
CA ALA A 521 21.84 36.85 28.31
C ALA A 521 20.80 37.82 27.74
N ARG A 522 20.55 38.94 28.42
CA ARG A 522 19.64 39.97 27.92
C ARG A 522 20.23 40.79 26.78
N GLU A 523 21.55 41.01 26.73
CA GLU A 523 22.22 41.65 25.59
C GLU A 523 22.10 40.78 24.33
N GLU A 524 22.33 39.47 24.48
CA GLU A 524 22.17 38.51 23.40
C GLU A 524 20.71 38.47 22.88
N LYS A 525 19.74 38.42 23.80
CA LYS A 525 18.30 38.47 23.45
C LYS A 525 17.92 39.77 22.76
N ALA A 526 18.42 40.91 23.23
CA ALA A 526 18.16 42.22 22.61
C ALA A 526 18.78 42.31 21.20
N ALA A 527 20.00 41.79 21.01
CA ALA A 527 20.64 41.72 19.70
C ALA A 527 19.88 40.80 18.74
N ALA A 528 19.44 39.62 19.22
CA ALA A 528 18.61 38.70 18.44
C ALA A 528 17.26 39.32 18.07
N LEU A 529 16.63 40.06 18.99
CA LEU A 529 15.39 40.79 18.75
C LEU A 529 15.55 41.88 17.69
N ALA A 530 16.63 42.66 17.76
CA ALA A 530 16.97 43.67 16.77
C ALA A 530 17.19 43.04 15.38
N GLU A 531 17.87 41.90 15.31
CA GLU A 531 18.08 41.16 14.06
C GLU A 531 16.75 40.61 13.50
N LEU A 532 15.90 40.04 14.36
CA LEU A 532 14.56 39.56 13.99
C LEU A 532 13.68 40.68 13.42
N ALA A 533 13.71 41.87 14.03
CA ALA A 533 12.93 43.00 13.56
C ALA A 533 13.44 43.54 12.22
N ALA A 534 14.76 43.58 12.02
CA ALA A 534 15.37 44.19 10.84
C ALA A 534 15.43 43.26 9.62
N SER A 535 15.49 41.94 9.81
CA SER A 535 15.73 40.99 8.73
C SER A 535 14.45 40.37 8.15
N ARG A 536 14.47 40.09 6.85
CA ARG A 536 13.33 39.46 6.14
C ARG A 536 13.24 37.95 6.34
N PHE A 537 14.33 37.35 6.80
CA PHE A 537 14.44 35.95 7.13
C PHE A 537 15.48 35.84 8.25
N SER A 538 15.07 35.27 9.38
CA SER A 538 15.89 35.12 10.56
C SER A 538 15.56 33.80 11.24
N VAL A 539 16.55 33.19 11.88
CA VAL A 539 16.37 31.94 12.61
C VAL A 539 16.79 32.21 14.06
N LEU A 540 15.84 32.03 14.99
CA LEU A 540 16.10 32.13 16.43
C LEU A 540 16.28 30.72 17.00
N VAL A 541 17.50 30.38 17.41
CA VAL A 541 17.85 29.06 17.96
C VAL A 541 18.21 29.22 19.44
N GLY A 542 17.81 28.26 20.26
CA GLY A 542 18.22 28.21 21.68
C GLY A 542 17.60 27.01 22.40
N PRO A 543 18.23 26.52 23.49
CA PRO A 543 17.71 25.38 24.27
C PRO A 543 16.37 25.69 24.94
N ALA A 544 15.73 24.66 25.49
CA ALA A 544 14.53 24.87 26.33
C ALA A 544 14.86 25.81 27.50
N GLY A 545 13.94 26.71 27.86
CA GLY A 545 14.14 27.68 28.94
C GLY A 545 14.98 28.92 28.57
N SER A 546 15.51 29.05 27.34
CA SER A 546 16.34 30.21 26.95
C SER A 546 15.57 31.53 26.74
N GLY A 547 14.27 31.57 27.00
CA GLY A 547 13.45 32.79 26.86
C GLY A 547 13.06 33.17 25.42
N LYS A 548 13.09 32.23 24.47
CA LYS A 548 12.67 32.48 23.06
C LYS A 548 11.25 33.05 22.96
N THR A 549 10.34 32.53 23.77
CA THR A 549 8.95 32.99 23.82
C THR A 549 8.87 34.45 24.21
N THR A 550 9.67 34.89 25.19
CA THR A 550 9.73 36.29 25.61
C THR A 550 10.26 37.19 24.49
N VAL A 551 11.32 36.77 23.80
CA VAL A 551 11.86 37.52 22.64
C VAL A 551 10.81 37.69 21.55
N LEU A 552 10.13 36.60 21.17
CA LEU A 552 9.06 36.67 20.15
C LEU A 552 7.86 37.49 20.62
N GLN A 553 7.51 37.44 21.91
CA GLN A 553 6.45 38.26 22.48
C GLN A 553 6.76 39.75 22.34
N VAL A 554 7.99 40.19 22.67
CA VAL A 554 8.38 41.60 22.48
C VAL A 554 8.26 42.00 21.01
N LEU A 555 8.74 41.15 20.09
CA LEU A 555 8.68 41.41 18.66
C LEU A 555 7.23 41.59 18.17
N CYS A 556 6.33 40.70 18.58
CA CYS A 556 4.93 40.73 18.18
C CYS A 556 4.15 41.88 18.81
N GLN A 557 4.56 42.37 19.98
CA GLN A 557 3.92 43.49 20.67
C GLN A 557 4.38 44.87 20.14
N HIS A 558 5.49 44.94 19.38
CA HIS A 558 5.95 46.19 18.79
C HIS A 558 4.89 46.77 17.84
N GLU A 559 4.51 48.02 18.05
CA GLU A 559 3.27 48.61 17.52
C GLU A 559 3.27 48.64 15.98
N GLN A 560 4.41 49.00 15.37
CA GLN A 560 4.53 49.03 13.89
C GLN A 560 4.58 47.64 13.26
N ILE A 561 4.97 46.60 14.02
CA ILE A 561 5.02 45.22 13.54
C ILE A 561 3.61 44.62 13.65
N ALA A 562 2.97 44.77 14.81
CA ALA A 562 1.60 44.35 15.05
C ALA A 562 0.61 44.95 14.03
N ALA A 563 0.75 46.24 13.71
CA ALA A 563 -0.10 46.94 12.75
C ALA A 563 -0.03 46.37 11.31
N LYS A 564 1.04 45.64 10.96
CA LYS A 564 1.19 45.01 9.63
C LYS A 564 0.61 43.59 9.56
N GLY A 565 0.10 43.07 10.68
CA GLY A 565 -0.41 41.71 10.80
C GLY A 565 0.71 40.70 11.09
N VAL A 566 0.49 39.87 12.11
CA VAL A 566 1.40 38.79 12.51
C VAL A 566 0.65 37.47 12.39
N LEU A 567 1.20 36.54 11.60
CA LEU A 567 0.69 35.18 11.50
C LEU A 567 1.65 34.23 12.22
N LEU A 568 1.16 33.58 13.27
CA LEU A 568 1.91 32.58 14.02
C LEU A 568 1.50 31.19 13.56
N LEU A 569 2.49 30.39 13.14
CA LEU A 569 2.30 29.01 12.68
C LEU A 569 3.27 28.12 13.43
N ALA A 570 2.84 26.90 13.76
CA ALA A 570 3.67 25.85 14.31
C ALA A 570 3.39 24.55 13.54
N PRO A 571 4.42 23.77 13.16
CA PRO A 571 4.21 22.40 12.72
C PRO A 571 3.71 21.57 13.92
N THR A 572 2.62 20.84 13.76
CA THR A 572 2.05 19.92 14.76
C THR A 572 2.38 18.48 14.43
#